data_AF-A0A151UI72-F1
#
_entry.id   AF-A0A151UI72-F1
#
_cell.length_a   1.000
_cell.length_b   1.000
_cell.length_c   1.000
_cell.angle_alpha   90.00
_cell.angle_beta   90.00
_cell.angle_gamma   90.00
#
_symmetry.space_group_name_H-M   'P 1'
#
loop_
_entity.id
_entity.type
_entity.pdbx_description
1 polymer ?
#
loop_
_entity_poly.entity_id
_entity_poly.type
_entity_poly.pdbx_seq_one_letter_code
_entity_poly.pdbx_strand_id
1 'polypeptide(L)'
;MSRDLVEFRKCSPPQFRSDADLEVADHWICELEKIFSVLGCSEERKLAYVVYVLTGEVEHWWRGTSQMLIDRGVVVGWVCFNRVFLEKYFLESVRHAREVEFMRLQQGEMLVTEYAMRFKHLARFYTQAIFEAWKCRKFAERLKYDLRRVVVPMAITKFPALVEKANVVERLESVD
;
A
#
# COMPACT_ATOMS: atom_id res chain seq x y z
N MET A 1 -16.04 -21.40 18.66
CA MET A 1 -15.15 -20.37 18.10
C MET A 1 -13.78 -21.01 17.88
N SER A 2 -13.15 -20.83 16.72
CA SER A 2 -11.81 -21.41 16.48
C SER A 2 -10.79 -20.77 17.42
N ARG A 3 -9.77 -21.54 17.83
CA ARG A 3 -8.63 -21.06 18.65
C ARG A 3 -8.00 -19.80 18.04
N ASP A 4 -7.92 -19.78 16.72
CA ASP A 4 -7.27 -18.75 15.92
C ASP A 4 -8.02 -17.40 15.95
N LEU A 5 -9.35 -17.39 16.07
CA LEU A 5 -10.13 -16.14 16.23
C LEU A 5 -9.94 -15.53 17.63
N VAL A 6 -9.69 -16.36 18.64
CA VAL A 6 -9.36 -15.89 20.00
C VAL A 6 -7.99 -15.22 20.02
N GLU A 7 -7.01 -15.78 19.32
CA GLU A 7 -5.68 -15.18 19.17
C GLU A 7 -5.73 -13.88 18.38
N PHE A 8 -6.51 -13.83 17.30
CA PHE A 8 -6.75 -12.60 16.55
C PHE A 8 -7.34 -11.49 17.43
N ARG A 9 -8.33 -11.79 18.27
CA ARG A 9 -8.88 -10.81 19.22
C ARG A 9 -7.87 -10.34 20.26
N LYS A 10 -6.96 -11.21 20.71
CA LYS A 10 -5.89 -10.83 21.65
C LYS A 10 -4.92 -9.81 21.05
N CYS A 11 -4.72 -9.82 19.73
CA CYS A 11 -3.94 -8.80 19.03
C CYS A 11 -4.63 -7.42 18.98
N SER A 12 -5.85 -7.28 19.52
CA SER A 12 -6.62 -6.04 19.56
C SER A 12 -6.70 -5.35 18.19
N PRO A 13 -7.33 -6.01 17.19
CA PRO A 13 -7.39 -5.48 15.84
C PRO A 13 -8.07 -4.11 15.85
N PRO A 14 -7.53 -3.13 15.10
CA PRO A 14 -8.09 -1.79 15.11
C PRO A 14 -9.50 -1.79 14.54
N GLN A 15 -10.37 -0.94 15.09
CA GLN A 15 -11.69 -0.70 14.52
C GLN A 15 -11.60 0.35 13.41
N PHE A 16 -12.43 0.20 12.39
CA PHE A 16 -12.55 1.17 11.30
C PHE A 16 -13.86 1.93 11.41
N ARG A 17 -13.81 3.25 11.28
CA ARG A 17 -14.99 4.13 11.31
C ARG A 17 -15.37 4.53 9.88
N SER A 18 -16.66 4.63 9.60
CA SER A 18 -17.18 4.89 8.24
C SER A 18 -16.91 6.30 7.71
N ASP A 19 -16.48 7.23 8.57
CA ASP A 19 -16.12 8.62 8.26
C ASP A 19 -14.63 8.80 7.92
N ALA A 20 -13.86 7.72 7.89
CA ALA A 20 -12.43 7.72 7.65
C ALA A 20 -12.05 8.08 6.21
N ASP A 21 -10.96 8.84 6.07
CA ASP A 21 -10.33 9.13 4.79
C ASP A 21 -9.46 7.97 4.28
N LEU A 22 -8.87 8.16 3.10
CA LEU A 22 -8.00 7.18 2.44
C LEU A 22 -6.83 6.72 3.32
N GLU A 23 -6.18 7.63 4.04
CA GLU A 23 -4.97 7.31 4.80
C GLU A 23 -5.32 6.43 6.00
N VAL A 24 -6.46 6.73 6.64
CA VAL A 24 -6.99 5.91 7.73
C VAL A 24 -7.43 4.52 7.22
N ALA A 25 -8.02 4.43 6.02
CA ALA A 25 -8.39 3.16 5.39
C ALA A 25 -7.16 2.30 5.00
N ASP A 26 -6.15 2.87 4.35
CA ASP A 26 -4.90 2.17 4.01
C ASP A 26 -4.15 1.73 5.28
N HIS A 27 -4.06 2.62 6.27
CA HIS A 27 -3.42 2.30 7.55
C HIS A 27 -4.15 1.16 8.26
N TRP A 28 -5.48 1.18 8.29
CA TRP A 28 -6.28 0.10 8.89
C TRP A 28 -6.03 -1.26 8.23
N ILE A 29 -6.00 -1.32 6.89
CA ILE A 29 -5.64 -2.53 6.16
C ILE A 29 -4.21 -2.98 6.50
N CYS A 30 -3.24 -2.06 6.57
CA CYS A 30 -1.86 -2.39 6.90
C CYS A 30 -1.72 -3.00 8.30
N GLU A 31 -2.43 -2.47 9.30
CA GLU A 31 -2.41 -3.02 10.66
C GLU A 31 -3.02 -4.42 10.71
N LEU A 32 -4.09 -4.67 9.95
CA LEU A 32 -4.66 -6.02 9.82
C LEU A 32 -3.69 -7.00 9.15
N GLU A 33 -3.00 -6.58 8.08
CA GLU A 33 -2.00 -7.41 7.41
C GLU A 33 -0.83 -7.77 8.34
N LYS A 34 -0.39 -6.85 9.20
CA LYS A 34 0.62 -7.14 10.24
C LYS A 34 0.14 -8.23 11.19
N ILE A 35 -1.08 -8.12 11.70
CA ILE A 35 -1.67 -9.13 12.60
C ILE A 35 -1.78 -10.48 11.89
N PHE A 36 -2.25 -10.51 10.64
CA PHE A 36 -2.35 -11.74 9.85
C PHE A 36 -0.99 -12.41 9.62
N SER A 37 0.06 -11.61 9.38
CA SER A 37 1.42 -12.11 9.22
C SER A 37 1.93 -12.75 10.51
N VAL A 38 1.69 -12.14 11.67
CA VAL A 38 2.12 -12.67 12.98
C VAL A 38 1.39 -13.97 13.30
N LEU A 39 0.10 -14.06 12.96
CA LEU A 39 -0.72 -15.23 13.24
C LEU A 39 -0.63 -16.32 12.16
N GLY A 40 0.12 -16.11 11.07
CA GLY A 40 0.21 -17.08 9.97
C GLY A 40 -1.15 -17.38 9.30
N CYS A 41 -2.01 -16.37 9.16
CA CYS A 41 -3.37 -16.57 8.65
C CYS A 41 -3.38 -16.94 7.16
N SER A 42 -4.13 -17.98 6.79
CA SER A 42 -4.41 -18.30 5.39
C SER A 42 -5.32 -17.26 4.74
N GLU A 43 -5.26 -17.14 3.40
CA GLU A 43 -6.05 -16.14 2.64
C GLU A 43 -7.56 -16.28 2.87
N GLU A 44 -8.07 -17.50 3.05
CA GLU A 44 -9.48 -17.78 3.30
C GLU A 44 -9.93 -17.26 4.67
N ARG A 45 -9.02 -17.28 5.66
CA ARG A 45 -9.30 -16.85 7.03
C ARG A 45 -9.22 -15.35 7.21
N LYS A 46 -8.34 -14.67 6.47
CA LYS A 46 -8.18 -13.20 6.52
C LYS A 46 -9.51 -12.50 6.32
N LEU A 47 -10.24 -12.88 5.28
CA LEU A 47 -11.55 -12.28 5.00
C LEU A 47 -12.54 -12.51 6.14
N ALA A 48 -12.63 -13.72 6.68
CA ALA A 48 -13.55 -14.03 7.77
C ALA A 48 -13.26 -13.19 9.03
N TYR A 49 -11.98 -12.95 9.34
CA TYR A 49 -11.57 -12.12 10.48
C TYR A 49 -11.86 -10.65 10.26
N VAL A 50 -11.62 -10.14 9.05
CA VAL A 50 -11.97 -8.76 8.73
C VAL A 50 -13.46 -8.52 8.80
N VAL A 51 -14.27 -9.39 8.19
CA VAL A 51 -15.73 -9.28 8.26
C VAL A 51 -16.24 -9.32 9.70
N TYR A 52 -15.57 -10.07 10.57
CA TYR A 52 -15.90 -10.12 12.00
C TYR A 52 -15.62 -8.81 12.76
N VAL A 53 -14.61 -8.03 12.36
CA VAL A 53 -14.28 -6.75 13.02
C VAL A 53 -14.96 -5.54 12.40
N LEU A 54 -15.56 -5.70 11.22
CA LEU A 54 -16.43 -4.67 10.65
C LEU A 54 -17.64 -4.47 11.57
N THR A 55 -17.99 -3.21 11.79
CA THR A 55 -19.15 -2.84 12.59
C THR A 55 -19.89 -1.68 11.93
N GLY A 56 -21.16 -1.50 12.30
CA GLY A 56 -21.97 -0.36 11.86
C GLY A 56 -22.20 -0.32 10.34
N GLU A 57 -22.10 0.87 9.76
CA GLU A 57 -22.41 1.12 8.34
C GLU A 57 -21.49 0.35 7.37
N VAL A 58 -20.24 0.12 7.78
CA VAL A 58 -19.26 -0.57 6.94
C VAL A 58 -19.61 -2.05 6.80
N GLU A 59 -20.06 -2.67 7.89
CA GLU A 59 -20.55 -4.05 7.87
C GLU A 59 -21.79 -4.18 6.99
N HIS A 60 -22.76 -3.27 7.14
CA HIS A 60 -23.99 -3.26 6.35
C HIS A 60 -23.70 -3.12 4.85
N TRP A 61 -22.83 -2.18 4.49
CA TRP A 61 -22.40 -2.00 3.10
C TRP A 61 -21.66 -3.22 2.54
N TRP A 62 -20.73 -3.79 3.32
CA TRP A 62 -19.95 -4.94 2.85
C TRP A 62 -20.86 -6.14 2.59
N ARG A 63 -21.84 -6.39 3.46
CA ARG A 63 -22.83 -7.46 3.28
C ARG A 63 -23.56 -7.35 1.94
N GLY A 64 -24.11 -6.18 1.61
CA GLY A 64 -24.78 -5.96 0.33
C GLY A 64 -23.85 -6.09 -0.88
N THR A 65 -22.64 -5.52 -0.78
CA THR A 65 -21.65 -5.55 -1.86
C THR A 65 -21.13 -6.96 -2.12
N SER A 66 -20.86 -7.73 -1.06
CA SER A 66 -20.42 -9.13 -1.14
C SER A 66 -21.48 -10.00 -1.83
N GLN A 67 -22.76 -9.81 -1.53
CA GLN A 67 -23.85 -10.54 -2.18
C GLN A 67 -23.91 -10.23 -3.67
N MET A 68 -23.87 -8.95 -4.05
CA MET A 68 -23.84 -8.53 -5.45
C MET A 68 -22.64 -9.12 -6.21
N LEU A 69 -21.46 -9.20 -5.58
CA LEU A 69 -20.27 -9.80 -6.19
C LEU A 69 -20.43 -11.30 -6.41
N ILE A 70 -21.00 -12.02 -5.43
CA ILE A 70 -21.31 -13.45 -5.54
C ILE A 70 -22.31 -13.69 -6.68
N ASP A 71 -23.37 -12.87 -6.76
CA ASP A 71 -24.39 -12.99 -7.82
C ASP A 71 -23.82 -12.77 -9.22
N ARG A 72 -22.72 -12.02 -9.33
CA ARG A 72 -21.95 -11.80 -10.57
C ARG A 72 -20.89 -12.88 -10.84
N GLY A 73 -20.81 -13.91 -10.01
CA GLY A 73 -19.82 -15.00 -10.12
C GLY A 73 -18.39 -14.60 -9.72
N VAL A 74 -18.21 -13.49 -8.99
CA VAL A 74 -16.90 -13.06 -8.52
C VAL A 74 -16.53 -13.85 -7.26
N VAL A 75 -15.33 -14.43 -7.23
CA VAL A 75 -14.79 -15.08 -6.04
C VAL A 75 -14.47 -14.03 -4.98
N VAL A 76 -15.22 -14.05 -3.88
CA VAL A 76 -15.03 -13.12 -2.75
C VAL A 76 -13.98 -13.69 -1.79
N GLY A 77 -12.76 -13.16 -1.89
CA GLY A 77 -11.63 -13.43 -0.98
C GLY A 77 -11.01 -12.15 -0.43
N TRP A 78 -9.93 -12.27 0.36
CA TRP A 78 -9.22 -11.13 0.96
C TRP A 78 -8.80 -10.07 -0.07
N VAL A 79 -8.20 -10.50 -1.19
CA VAL A 79 -7.79 -9.62 -2.29
C VAL A 79 -8.97 -8.85 -2.88
N CYS A 80 -10.13 -9.51 -3.05
CA CYS A 80 -11.33 -8.89 -3.58
C CYS A 80 -11.90 -7.86 -2.59
N PHE A 81 -11.96 -8.22 -1.30
CA PHE A 81 -12.35 -7.29 -0.24
C PHE A 81 -11.46 -6.05 -0.22
N ASN A 82 -10.13 -6.21 -0.18
CA ASN A 82 -9.21 -5.10 -0.10
C ASN A 82 -9.40 -4.13 -1.28
N ARG A 83 -9.51 -4.66 -2.51
CA ARG A 83 -9.79 -3.85 -3.70
C ARG A 83 -11.10 -3.05 -3.57
N VAL A 84 -12.21 -3.72 -3.27
CA VAL A 84 -13.54 -3.10 -3.24
C VAL A 84 -13.72 -2.15 -2.04
N PHE A 85 -13.09 -2.49 -0.91
CA PHE A 85 -13.03 -1.65 0.28
C PHE A 85 -12.30 -0.35 -0.03
N LEU A 86 -11.09 -0.44 -0.62
CA LEU A 86 -10.36 0.74 -1.04
C LEU A 86 -11.17 1.52 -2.08
N GLU A 87 -11.75 0.90 -3.11
CA GLU A 87 -12.60 1.59 -4.09
C GLU A 87 -13.77 2.38 -3.46
N LYS A 88 -14.39 1.88 -2.39
CA LYS A 88 -15.47 2.60 -1.70
C LYS A 88 -14.99 3.89 -1.03
N TYR A 89 -13.89 3.80 -0.28
CA TYR A 89 -13.37 4.94 0.48
C TYR A 89 -12.48 5.85 -0.37
N PHE A 90 -12.15 5.40 -1.58
CA PHE A 90 -11.35 6.12 -2.55
C PHE A 90 -12.24 6.72 -3.64
N LEU A 91 -12.75 7.93 -3.37
CA LEU A 91 -13.37 8.74 -4.41
C LEU A 91 -12.38 8.89 -5.58
N GLU A 92 -12.86 8.72 -6.81
CA GLU A 92 -12.03 8.73 -8.02
C GLU A 92 -11.21 10.02 -8.18
N SER A 93 -11.71 11.14 -7.65
CA SER A 93 -10.99 12.41 -7.57
C SER A 93 -9.78 12.38 -6.65
N VAL A 94 -9.89 11.73 -5.48
CA VAL A 94 -8.79 11.57 -4.51
C VAL A 94 -7.75 10.61 -5.10
N ARG A 95 -8.19 9.55 -5.79
CA ARG A 95 -7.30 8.67 -6.54
C ARG A 95 -6.49 9.42 -7.57
N HIS A 96 -7.17 10.18 -8.42
CA HIS A 96 -6.52 10.97 -9.44
C HIS A 96 -5.52 11.95 -8.83
N ALA A 97 -5.88 12.60 -7.71
CA ALA A 97 -4.97 13.49 -6.99
C ALA A 97 -3.71 12.75 -6.49
N ARG A 98 -3.84 11.53 -5.95
CA ARG A 98 -2.69 10.71 -5.50
C ARG A 98 -1.83 10.19 -6.66
N GLU A 99 -2.44 9.79 -7.77
CA GLU A 99 -1.70 9.40 -8.98
C GLU A 99 -0.92 10.60 -9.54
N VAL A 100 -1.53 11.80 -9.55
CA VAL A 100 -0.86 13.04 -9.91
C VAL A 100 0.28 13.37 -8.95
N GLU A 101 0.07 13.22 -7.64
CA GLU A 101 1.12 13.40 -6.61
C GLU A 101 2.29 12.43 -6.87
N PHE A 102 2.00 11.14 -7.07
CA PHE A 102 3.01 10.13 -7.37
C PHE A 102 3.79 10.44 -8.65
N MET A 103 3.11 10.87 -9.72
CA MET A 103 3.74 11.19 -11.00
C MET A 103 4.61 12.45 -10.95
N ARG A 104 4.29 13.37 -10.05
CA ARG A 104 5.02 14.61 -9.80
C ARG A 104 6.10 14.47 -8.72
N LEU A 105 6.07 13.40 -7.94
CA LEU A 105 7.02 13.15 -6.86
C LEU A 105 8.46 13.21 -7.39
N GLN A 106 9.26 14.01 -6.71
CA GLN A 106 10.69 14.21 -6.91
C GLN A 106 11.37 14.11 -5.55
N GLN A 107 12.65 13.77 -5.53
CA GLN A 107 13.41 13.73 -4.29
C GLN A 107 13.35 15.08 -3.56
N GLY A 108 13.43 16.20 -4.28
CA GLY A 108 13.41 17.53 -3.66
C GLY A 108 14.50 17.64 -2.61
N GLU A 109 14.22 18.19 -1.44
CA GLU A 109 15.17 18.25 -0.30
C GLU A 109 15.16 17.01 0.61
N MET A 110 14.37 15.97 0.28
CA MET A 110 14.33 14.74 1.06
C MET A 110 15.63 13.95 0.91
N LEU A 111 16.00 13.25 1.97
CA LEU A 111 17.02 12.19 1.88
C LEU A 111 16.51 11.08 0.94
N VAL A 112 17.43 10.34 0.31
CA VAL A 112 17.06 9.21 -0.56
C VAL A 112 16.19 8.19 0.19
N THR A 113 16.45 7.97 1.49
CA THR A 113 15.63 7.10 2.34
C THR A 113 14.19 7.59 2.48
N GLU A 114 13.99 8.86 2.78
CA GLU A 114 12.69 9.51 2.92
C GLU A 114 11.92 9.51 1.60
N TYR A 115 12.61 9.86 0.51
CA TYR A 115 12.05 9.81 -0.84
C TYR A 115 11.64 8.38 -1.21
N ALA A 116 12.44 7.36 -0.91
CA ALA A 116 12.10 5.96 -1.16
C ALA A 116 10.88 5.49 -0.35
N MET A 117 10.74 5.92 0.91
CA MET A 117 9.56 5.64 1.72
C MET A 117 8.30 6.26 1.10
N ARG A 118 8.37 7.55 0.76
CA ARG A 118 7.24 8.28 0.15
C ARG A 118 6.85 7.72 -1.22
N PHE A 119 7.85 7.34 -2.03
CA PHE A 119 7.64 6.69 -3.32
C PHE A 119 6.91 5.35 -3.17
N LYS A 120 7.34 4.48 -2.24
CA LYS A 120 6.68 3.20 -1.97
C LYS A 120 5.24 3.40 -1.48
N HIS A 121 5.02 4.38 -0.60
CA HIS A 121 3.70 4.69 -0.08
C HIS A 121 2.75 5.12 -1.20
N LEU A 122 3.14 6.12 -2.01
CA LEU A 122 2.30 6.61 -3.09
C LEU A 122 2.08 5.58 -4.22
N ALA A 123 3.06 4.70 -4.47
CA ALA A 123 2.94 3.63 -5.46
C ALA A 123 1.81 2.63 -5.15
N ARG A 124 1.37 2.50 -3.89
CA ARG A 124 0.25 1.62 -3.51
C ARG A 124 -1.09 2.07 -4.09
N PHE A 125 -1.23 3.37 -4.31
CA PHE A 125 -2.45 3.98 -4.83
C PHE A 125 -2.50 4.04 -6.36
N TYR A 126 -1.43 3.61 -7.04
CA TYR A 126 -1.34 3.64 -8.49
C TYR A 126 -2.07 2.44 -9.11
N THR A 127 -3.05 2.71 -9.95
CA THR A 127 -3.93 1.66 -10.49
C THR A 127 -3.32 0.84 -11.63
N GLN A 128 -2.30 1.36 -12.30
CA GLN A 128 -1.65 0.65 -13.40
C GLN A 128 -0.57 -0.29 -12.86
N ALA A 129 -0.30 -1.38 -13.60
CA ALA A 129 0.73 -2.33 -13.23
C ALA A 129 2.11 -1.66 -13.12
N ILE A 130 2.71 -1.71 -11.94
CA ILE A 130 4.07 -1.24 -11.68
C ILE A 130 5.03 -2.41 -11.87
N PHE A 131 5.65 -2.48 -13.04
CA PHE A 131 6.76 -3.40 -13.28
C PHE A 131 8.02 -2.92 -12.56
N GLU A 132 8.80 -3.84 -12.01
CA GLU A 132 9.99 -3.51 -11.20
C GLU A 132 10.99 -2.62 -11.96
N ALA A 133 11.20 -2.88 -13.26
CA ALA A 133 12.07 -2.06 -14.10
C ALA A 133 11.53 -0.64 -14.33
N TRP A 134 10.20 -0.50 -14.52
CA TRP A 134 9.55 0.81 -14.64
C TRP A 134 9.67 1.59 -13.32
N LYS A 135 9.46 0.90 -12.19
CA LYS A 135 9.61 1.46 -10.84
C LYS A 135 11.00 2.03 -10.61
N CYS A 136 12.03 1.26 -10.98
CA CYS A 136 13.43 1.68 -10.87
C CYS A 136 13.71 2.91 -11.74
N ARG A 137 13.28 2.88 -13.00
CA ARG A 137 13.45 4.00 -13.94
C ARG A 137 12.80 5.27 -13.41
N LYS A 138 11.52 5.18 -13.01
CA LYS A 138 10.74 6.31 -12.51
C LYS A 138 11.36 6.92 -11.26
N PHE A 139 11.83 6.08 -10.34
CA PHE A 139 12.51 6.53 -9.13
C PHE A 139 13.81 7.28 -9.47
N ALA A 140 14.67 6.68 -10.29
CA ALA A 140 15.98 7.22 -10.65
C ALA A 140 15.90 8.55 -11.43
N GLU A 141 14.96 8.67 -12.37
CA GLU A 141 14.75 9.90 -13.17
C GLU A 141 14.40 11.13 -12.32
N ARG A 142 13.85 10.89 -11.13
CA ARG A 142 13.29 11.89 -10.21
C ARG A 142 14.17 12.15 -8.99
N LEU A 143 15.37 11.54 -8.93
CA LEU A 143 16.42 11.87 -7.96
C LEU A 143 16.99 13.28 -8.22
N LYS A 144 17.67 13.84 -7.21
CA LYS A 144 18.53 15.04 -7.35
C LYS A 144 19.52 14.84 -8.50
N TYR A 145 19.89 15.94 -9.15
CA TYR A 145 20.68 15.91 -10.38
C TYR A 145 21.99 15.13 -10.23
N ASP A 146 22.71 15.36 -9.14
CA ASP A 146 24.03 14.77 -8.89
C ASP A 146 23.92 13.24 -8.71
N LEU A 147 23.02 12.78 -7.85
CA LEU A 147 22.69 11.37 -7.70
C LEU A 147 22.21 10.73 -9.01
N ARG A 148 21.31 11.42 -9.73
CA ARG A 148 20.73 10.90 -10.98
C ARG A 148 21.79 10.61 -12.04
N ARG A 149 22.79 11.49 -12.18
CA ARG A 149 23.88 11.31 -13.16
C ARG A 149 24.75 10.09 -12.87
N VAL A 150 24.90 9.73 -11.60
CA VAL A 150 25.69 8.58 -11.18
C VAL A 150 24.87 7.29 -11.28
N VAL A 151 23.62 7.34 -10.82
CA VAL A 151 22.78 6.15 -10.63
C VAL A 151 22.10 5.67 -11.92
N VAL A 152 21.64 6.57 -12.79
CA VAL A 152 20.93 6.19 -14.04
C VAL A 152 21.79 5.32 -14.98
N PRO A 153 23.08 5.64 -15.23
CA PRO A 153 23.93 4.81 -16.08
C PRO A 153 24.18 3.38 -15.57
N MET A 154 23.98 3.13 -14.27
CA MET A 154 24.14 1.79 -13.68
C MET A 154 23.04 0.80 -14.10
N ALA A 155 21.95 1.30 -14.70
CA ALA A 155 20.85 0.48 -15.23
C ALA A 155 20.27 -0.54 -14.22
N ILE A 156 20.21 -0.17 -12.94
CA ILE A 156 19.75 -1.07 -11.87
C ILE A 156 18.25 -1.33 -12.03
N THR A 157 17.86 -2.60 -12.11
CA THR A 157 16.48 -3.05 -12.35
C THR A 157 15.79 -3.66 -11.13
N LYS A 158 16.46 -3.63 -9.97
CA LYS A 158 15.92 -4.08 -8.68
C LYS A 158 15.82 -2.89 -7.73
N PHE A 159 14.61 -2.61 -7.26
CA PHE A 159 14.34 -1.39 -6.50
C PHE A 159 15.15 -1.29 -5.19
N PRO A 160 15.31 -2.35 -4.38
CA PRO A 160 16.14 -2.28 -3.17
C PRO A 160 17.61 -1.93 -3.46
N ALA A 161 18.20 -2.54 -4.49
CA ALA A 161 19.58 -2.28 -4.89
C ALA A 161 19.77 -0.85 -5.41
N LEU A 162 18.77 -0.33 -6.14
CA LEU A 162 18.79 1.06 -6.63
C LEU A 162 18.78 2.06 -5.47
N VAL A 163 17.90 1.86 -4.49
CA VAL A 163 17.80 2.71 -3.30
C VAL A 163 19.08 2.65 -2.48
N GLU A 164 19.66 1.47 -2.29
CA GLU A 164 20.92 1.30 -1.58
C GLU A 164 22.06 2.07 -2.27
N LYS A 165 22.20 1.92 -3.60
CA LYS A 165 23.23 2.65 -4.35
C LYS A 165 23.05 4.16 -4.29
N ALA A 166 21.83 4.66 -4.46
CA ALA A 166 21.54 6.09 -4.33
C ALA A 166 21.88 6.62 -2.92
N ASN A 167 21.60 5.86 -1.86
CA ASN A 167 21.97 6.24 -0.48
C ASN A 167 23.48 6.23 -0.22
N VAL A 168 24.24 5.38 -0.91
CA VAL A 168 25.71 5.38 -0.83
C VAL A 168 26.26 6.64 -1.47
N VAL A 169 25.77 7.00 -2.67
CA VAL A 169 26.22 8.21 -3.39
C VAL A 169 25.85 9.47 -2.60
N GLU A 170 24.62 9.58 -2.07
CA GLU A 170 24.17 10.72 -1.26
C GLU A 170 25.07 10.97 -0.03
N ARG A 171 25.52 9.88 0.62
CA ARG A 171 26.44 9.99 1.76
C ARG A 171 27.85 10.44 1.36
N LEU A 172 28.31 10.10 0.16
CA LEU A 172 29.61 10.53 -0.34
C LEU A 172 29.59 12.01 -0.74
N GLU A 173 28.47 12.52 -1.25
CA GLU A 173 28.32 13.94 -1.63
C GLU A 173 28.07 14.87 -0.42
N SER A 174 27.60 14.35 0.72
CA SER A 174 27.39 15.13 1.95
C SER A 174 28.64 15.40 2.80
N VAL A 175 29.82 14.92 2.35
CA VAL A 175 31.09 14.98 3.10
C VAL A 175 32.05 16.06 2.55
N ASP A 176 31.67 16.73 1.46
CA ASP A 176 32.37 17.90 0.89
C ASP A 176 31.64 19.22 1.26
#